data_AF-A0A926A146-F1
#
_entry.id   AF-A0A926A146-F1
#
_cell.length_a   1.000
_cell.length_b   1.000
_cell.length_c   1.000
_cell.angle_alpha   90.00
_cell.angle_beta   90.00
_cell.angle_gamma   90.00
#
_symmetry.space_group_name_H-M   'P 1'
#
loop_
_entity.id
_entity.type
_entity.pdbx_description
1 polymer ?
#
loop_
_entity_poly.entity_id
_entity_poly.type
_entity_poly.pdbx_seq_one_letter_code
_entity_poly.pdbx_strand_id
1 'polypeptide(L)'
;YRLLPDSGVVGTQLAADTAGRAVLVRLPHGRGQFYLCTVPLAFTNYFALQPRTGNFAFAALSYLPAGRPVWWDEYQKQGRQGEQSLLRVLLAHDALRWALYLSLLGALLFVVFEARRRQRVIPILRPLPNTTLLFTRTVAGLYRQGSSHAPIAEKKIGLFLEHLRTRFHEPGLDLNDDAARERLAQKTGIPRPDVDALVRRINFLLTAPQVSDADLLALNKALNDFRKAAA
;
A
#
# COMPACT_ATOMS: atom_id res chain seq x y z
N TYR A 1 -39.94 -55.43 12.90
CA TYR A 1 -40.23 -54.79 14.19
C TYR A 1 -41.74 -54.60 14.33
N ARG A 2 -42.40 -55.45 15.12
CA ARG A 2 -43.82 -55.33 15.47
C ARG A 2 -43.95 -54.31 16.59
N LEU A 3 -44.64 -53.20 16.36
CA LEU A 3 -45.11 -52.35 17.45
C LEU A 3 -46.34 -53.04 18.06
N LEU A 4 -46.11 -53.67 19.22
CA LEU A 4 -47.07 -54.13 20.25
C LEU A 4 -48.22 -55.08 19.81
N PRO A 5 -48.17 -56.37 20.19
CA PRO A 5 -49.29 -57.30 20.07
C PRO A 5 -50.38 -57.15 21.16
N ASP A 6 -50.12 -56.43 22.24
CA ASP A 6 -50.95 -56.48 23.46
C ASP A 6 -51.64 -55.15 23.83
N SER A 7 -51.96 -54.31 22.84
CA SER A 7 -52.93 -53.23 23.04
C SER A 7 -54.19 -53.57 22.26
N GLY A 8 -55.34 -53.70 22.94
CA GLY A 8 -56.66 -53.89 22.31
C GLY A 8 -57.13 -52.70 21.45
N VAL A 9 -56.20 -51.90 20.93
CA VAL A 9 -56.45 -50.69 20.14
C VAL A 9 -56.51 -51.10 18.68
N VAL A 10 -57.72 -51.23 18.15
CA VAL A 10 -57.95 -51.47 16.73
C VAL A 10 -57.79 -50.16 15.97
N GLY A 11 -56.75 -50.07 15.13
CA GLY A 11 -56.53 -48.94 14.23
C GLY A 11 -57.37 -49.01 12.97
N THR A 12 -57.86 -47.87 12.49
CA THR A 12 -58.52 -47.76 11.17
C THR A 12 -57.47 -47.45 10.10
N GLN A 13 -57.38 -48.30 9.07
CA GLN A 13 -56.56 -48.01 7.89
C GLN A 13 -57.26 -46.96 7.02
N LEU A 14 -56.55 -45.87 6.70
CA LEU A 14 -57.06 -44.76 5.88
C LEU A 14 -56.46 -44.75 4.46
N ALA A 15 -55.24 -45.28 4.30
CA ALA A 15 -54.59 -45.44 3.00
C ALA A 15 -53.78 -46.73 2.94
N ALA A 16 -53.67 -47.31 1.75
CA ALA A 16 -52.90 -48.51 1.46
C ALA A 16 -51.94 -48.28 0.29
N ASP A 17 -50.83 -49.02 0.26
CA ASP A 17 -49.99 -49.11 -0.94
C ASP A 17 -50.56 -50.10 -1.96
N THR A 18 -49.91 -50.23 -3.11
CA THR A 18 -50.30 -51.17 -4.18
C THR A 18 -50.24 -52.65 -3.76
N ALA A 19 -49.55 -52.97 -2.65
CA ALA A 19 -49.47 -54.31 -2.07
C ALA A 19 -50.45 -54.50 -0.89
N GLY A 20 -51.34 -53.53 -0.64
CA GLY A 20 -52.35 -53.59 0.43
C GLY A 20 -51.82 -53.26 1.83
N ARG A 21 -50.56 -52.84 1.98
CA ARG A 21 -49.96 -52.48 3.27
C ARG A 21 -50.44 -51.09 3.70
N ALA A 22 -50.69 -50.92 4.99
CA ALA A 22 -51.19 -49.66 5.52
C ALA A 22 -50.14 -48.54 5.43
N VAL A 23 -50.52 -47.42 4.80
CA VAL A 23 -49.68 -46.22 4.63
C VAL A 23 -50.05 -45.14 5.63
N LEU A 24 -51.35 -44.94 5.87
CA LEU A 24 -51.89 -44.01 6.85
C LEU A 24 -52.86 -44.77 7.76
N VAL A 25 -52.63 -44.69 9.06
CA VAL A 25 -53.46 -45.36 10.09
C VAL A 25 -53.92 -44.34 11.11
N ARG A 26 -55.20 -44.43 11.49
CA ARG A 26 -55.79 -43.69 12.61
C ARG A 26 -55.95 -44.60 13.82
N LEU A 27 -55.43 -44.18 14.95
CA LEU A 27 -55.48 -44.91 16.22
C LEU A 27 -56.24 -44.07 17.26
N PRO A 28 -57.35 -44.58 17.83
CA PRO A 28 -58.05 -43.90 18.91
C PRO A 28 -57.21 -43.92 20.18
N HIS A 29 -57.06 -42.77 20.83
CA HIS A 29 -56.37 -42.67 22.13
C HIS A 29 -56.98 -41.56 22.99
N GLY A 30 -57.52 -41.94 24.15
CA GLY A 30 -58.20 -41.01 25.04
C GLY A 30 -59.38 -40.30 24.36
N ARG A 31 -59.37 -38.96 24.39
CA ARG A 31 -60.37 -38.10 23.71
C ARG A 31 -59.96 -37.68 22.28
N GLY A 32 -58.83 -38.19 21.78
CA GLY A 32 -58.22 -37.79 20.52
C GLY A 32 -57.92 -38.98 19.61
N GLN A 33 -57.20 -38.67 18.53
CA GLN A 33 -56.79 -39.64 17.51
C GLN A 33 -55.32 -39.41 17.19
N PHE A 34 -54.55 -40.49 17.10
CA PHE A 34 -53.21 -40.46 16.52
C PHE A 34 -53.28 -40.85 15.05
N TYR A 35 -52.57 -40.09 14.22
CA TYR A 35 -52.40 -40.39 12.81
C TYR A 35 -50.95 -40.76 12.57
N LEU A 36 -50.72 -41.97 12.07
CA LEU A 36 -49.39 -42.48 11.75
C LEU A 36 -49.28 -42.67 10.24
N CYS A 37 -48.33 -41.95 9.63
CA CYS A 37 -48.00 -42.10 8.22
C CYS A 37 -46.61 -42.74 8.09
N THR A 38 -46.53 -43.83 7.33
CA THR A 38 -45.26 -44.54 7.08
C THR A 38 -44.47 -43.94 5.91
N VAL A 39 -45.05 -42.99 5.17
CA VAL A 39 -44.45 -42.35 4.00
C VAL A 39 -44.35 -40.84 4.22
N PRO A 40 -43.44 -40.38 5.10
CA PRO A 40 -43.27 -38.94 5.38
C PRO A 40 -42.81 -38.14 4.16
N LEU A 41 -42.11 -38.79 3.21
CA LEU A 41 -41.67 -38.17 1.95
C LEU A 41 -42.84 -37.56 1.16
N ALA A 42 -44.05 -38.12 1.27
CA ALA A 42 -45.22 -37.62 0.56
C ALA A 42 -45.63 -36.19 0.97
N PHE A 43 -45.18 -35.72 2.14
CA PHE A 43 -45.41 -34.35 2.61
C PHE A 43 -44.30 -33.36 2.23
N THR A 44 -43.24 -33.80 1.55
CA THR A 44 -42.17 -32.90 1.11
C THR A 44 -42.60 -32.09 -0.12
N ASN A 45 -41.98 -30.94 -0.32
CA ASN A 45 -42.27 -30.05 -1.46
C ASN A 45 -42.22 -30.77 -2.82
N TYR A 46 -41.31 -31.74 -2.98
CA TYR A 46 -41.18 -32.51 -4.21
C TYR A 46 -42.47 -33.26 -4.57
N PHE A 47 -43.10 -33.93 -3.59
CA PHE A 47 -44.30 -34.73 -3.83
C PHE A 47 -45.60 -33.94 -3.66
N ALA A 48 -45.62 -32.92 -2.78
CA ALA A 48 -46.80 -32.09 -2.54
C ALA A 48 -47.14 -31.16 -3.72
N LEU A 49 -46.12 -30.65 -4.43
CA LEU A 49 -46.31 -29.71 -5.55
C LEU A 49 -46.64 -30.41 -6.89
N GLN A 50 -46.46 -31.74 -6.96
CA GLN A 50 -46.63 -32.46 -8.21
C GLN A 50 -48.09 -32.93 -8.39
N PRO A 51 -48.78 -32.62 -9.50
CA PRO A 51 -50.22 -32.87 -9.65
C PRO A 51 -50.64 -34.33 -9.47
N ARG A 52 -49.76 -35.29 -9.79
CA ARG A 52 -50.04 -36.73 -9.64
C ARG A 52 -49.98 -37.23 -8.20
N THR A 53 -49.23 -36.57 -7.33
CA THR A 53 -48.94 -37.05 -5.96
C THR A 53 -49.44 -36.11 -4.87
N GLY A 54 -49.71 -34.84 -5.19
CA GLY A 54 -50.10 -33.82 -4.22
C GLY A 54 -51.40 -34.13 -3.47
N ASN A 55 -52.36 -34.78 -4.13
CA ASN A 55 -53.66 -35.13 -3.52
C ASN A 55 -53.53 -35.97 -2.25
N PHE A 56 -52.49 -36.80 -2.13
CA PHE A 56 -52.29 -37.64 -0.94
C PHE A 56 -52.05 -36.79 0.31
N ALA A 57 -51.20 -35.77 0.23
CA ALA A 57 -50.90 -34.91 1.37
C ALA A 57 -52.15 -34.14 1.83
N PHE A 58 -52.92 -33.59 0.90
CA PHE A 58 -54.18 -32.91 1.19
C PHE A 58 -55.22 -33.85 1.81
N ALA A 59 -55.38 -35.05 1.26
CA ALA A 59 -56.32 -36.05 1.77
C ALA A 59 -55.91 -36.59 3.15
N ALA A 60 -54.61 -36.72 3.43
CA ALA A 60 -54.13 -37.16 4.73
C ALA A 60 -54.37 -36.09 5.81
N LEU A 61 -54.16 -34.81 5.48
CA LEU A 61 -54.34 -33.70 6.41
C LEU A 61 -55.80 -33.30 6.62
N SER A 62 -56.70 -33.62 5.68
CA SER A 62 -58.14 -33.30 5.81
C SER A 62 -58.84 -34.04 6.95
N TYR A 63 -58.26 -35.13 7.46
CA TYR A 63 -58.75 -35.84 8.65
C TYR A 63 -58.46 -35.10 9.97
N LEU A 64 -57.65 -34.05 9.96
CA LEU A 64 -57.36 -33.23 11.13
C LEU A 64 -58.47 -32.20 11.36
N PRO A 65 -58.80 -31.88 12.62
CA PRO A 65 -59.85 -30.90 12.92
C PRO A 65 -59.45 -29.50 12.43
N ALA A 66 -60.28 -28.90 11.57
CA ALA A 66 -60.12 -27.52 11.14
C ALA A 66 -60.45 -26.53 12.26
N GLY A 67 -59.78 -25.37 12.29
CA GLY A 67 -60.09 -24.27 13.21
C GLY A 67 -59.58 -24.41 14.64
N ARG A 68 -58.68 -25.35 14.92
CA ARG A 68 -58.00 -25.49 16.21
C ARG A 68 -56.55 -24.99 16.14
N PRO A 69 -55.98 -24.48 17.25
CA PRO A 69 -54.57 -24.11 17.28
C PRO A 69 -53.70 -25.35 17.04
N VAL A 70 -52.83 -25.27 16.04
CA VAL A 70 -51.87 -26.31 15.70
C VAL A 70 -50.57 -26.02 16.43
N TRP A 71 -50.16 -26.96 17.28
CA TRP A 71 -48.86 -26.93 17.93
C TRP A 71 -47.88 -27.71 17.05
N TRP A 72 -46.88 -27.02 16.51
CA TRP A 72 -45.86 -27.63 15.67
C TRP A 72 -44.54 -27.74 16.41
N ASP A 73 -44.09 -28.97 16.66
CA ASP A 73 -42.81 -29.22 17.33
C ASP A 73 -41.78 -29.83 16.35
N GLU A 74 -40.72 -29.04 16.12
CA GLU A 74 -39.54 -29.39 15.31
C GLU A 74 -38.26 -29.46 16.17
N TYR A 75 -38.36 -29.31 17.50
CA TYR A 75 -37.22 -29.10 18.40
C TYR A 75 -36.18 -30.23 18.35
N GLN A 76 -36.63 -31.48 18.17
CA GLN A 76 -35.78 -32.68 18.05
C GLN A 76 -35.54 -33.13 16.60
N LYS A 77 -36.06 -32.39 15.60
CA LYS A 77 -36.07 -32.78 14.18
C LYS A 77 -35.19 -31.91 13.29
N GLN A 78 -34.34 -31.07 13.89
CA GLN A 78 -33.21 -30.48 13.17
C GLN A 78 -32.32 -31.64 12.70
N GLY A 79 -32.50 -32.06 11.44
CA GLY A 79 -31.72 -33.12 10.84
C GLY A 79 -30.22 -32.87 10.99
N ARG A 80 -29.41 -33.87 10.63
CA ARG A 80 -27.95 -33.81 10.69
C ARG A 80 -27.47 -32.43 10.21
N GLN A 81 -26.79 -31.66 11.08
CA GLN A 81 -26.11 -30.40 10.72
C GLN A 81 -25.06 -30.70 9.65
N GLY A 82 -25.51 -30.83 8.41
CA GLY A 82 -24.66 -31.01 7.26
C GLY A 82 -24.65 -29.68 6.56
N GLU A 83 -23.50 -29.02 6.54
CA GLU A 83 -23.26 -27.80 5.77
C GLU A 83 -24.01 -27.86 4.44
N GLN A 84 -24.88 -26.88 4.20
CA GLN A 84 -25.66 -26.74 2.96
C GLN A 84 -24.79 -26.22 1.79
N SER A 85 -23.46 -26.35 1.90
CA SER A 85 -22.52 -25.87 0.90
C SER A 85 -22.52 -26.80 -0.31
N LEU A 86 -22.67 -26.23 -1.49
CA LEU A 86 -22.53 -26.94 -2.78
C LEU A 86 -21.14 -27.61 -2.90
N LEU A 87 -20.12 -27.04 -2.25
CA LEU A 87 -18.78 -27.61 -2.19
C LEU A 87 -18.77 -28.98 -1.51
N ARG A 88 -19.71 -29.28 -0.60
CA ARG A 88 -19.82 -30.60 0.03
C ARG A 88 -20.05 -31.70 -0.99
N VAL A 89 -20.89 -31.45 -1.99
CA VAL A 89 -21.20 -32.43 -3.04
C VAL A 89 -19.98 -32.67 -3.93
N LEU A 90 -19.28 -31.59 -4.30
CA LEU A 90 -18.04 -31.67 -5.05
C LEU A 90 -16.93 -32.40 -4.28
N LEU A 91 -16.85 -32.17 -2.97
CA LEU A 91 -15.91 -32.81 -2.06
C LEU A 91 -16.36 -34.20 -1.57
N ALA A 92 -17.57 -34.66 -1.89
CA ALA A 92 -18.05 -35.98 -1.50
C ALA A 92 -17.53 -37.09 -2.43
N HIS A 93 -17.25 -36.77 -3.70
CA HIS A 93 -16.78 -37.74 -4.68
C HIS A 93 -15.26 -37.61 -4.90
N ASP A 94 -14.53 -38.73 -4.83
CA ASP A 94 -13.05 -38.71 -4.93
C ASP A 94 -12.57 -38.15 -6.28
N ALA A 95 -13.24 -38.50 -7.38
CA ALA A 95 -12.88 -38.00 -8.71
C ALA A 95 -13.06 -36.47 -8.84
N LEU A 96 -14.17 -35.93 -8.31
CA LEU A 96 -14.45 -34.49 -8.33
C LEU A 96 -13.49 -33.71 -7.42
N ARG A 97 -13.09 -34.28 -6.28
CA ARG A 97 -12.06 -33.73 -5.41
C ARG A 97 -10.72 -33.55 -6.13
N TRP A 98 -10.24 -34.60 -6.80
CA TRP A 98 -8.99 -34.54 -7.55
C TRP A 98 -9.08 -33.59 -8.74
N ALA A 99 -10.21 -33.57 -9.46
CA ALA A 99 -10.43 -32.60 -10.54
C ALA A 99 -10.32 -31.15 -10.04
N LEU A 100 -10.91 -30.84 -8.88
CA LEU A 100 -10.80 -29.52 -8.25
C LEU A 100 -9.34 -29.19 -7.87
N TYR A 101 -8.64 -30.08 -7.19
CA TYR A 101 -7.25 -29.84 -6.79
C TYR A 101 -6.30 -29.69 -7.99
N LEU A 102 -6.46 -30.51 -9.03
CA LEU A 102 -5.67 -30.39 -10.26
C LEU A 102 -5.98 -29.09 -11.00
N SER A 103 -7.24 -28.66 -11.04
CA SER A 103 -7.62 -27.40 -11.68
C SER A 103 -7.00 -26.18 -10.96
N LEU A 104 -7.05 -26.17 -9.63
CA LEU A 104 -6.42 -25.13 -8.80
C LEU A 104 -4.89 -25.12 -8.94
N LEU A 105 -4.26 -26.29 -8.90
CA LEU A 105 -2.82 -26.41 -9.13
C LEU A 105 -2.43 -25.92 -10.52
N GLY A 106 -3.19 -26.30 -11.55
CA GLY A 106 -2.98 -25.86 -12.93
C GLY A 106 -3.11 -24.35 -13.08
N ALA A 107 -4.13 -23.75 -12.47
CA ALA A 107 -4.31 -22.30 -12.46
C ALA A 107 -3.17 -21.58 -11.74
N LEU A 108 -2.71 -22.10 -10.60
CA LEU A 108 -1.57 -21.55 -9.86
C LEU A 108 -0.29 -21.62 -10.70
N LEU A 109 -0.01 -22.77 -11.31
CA LEU A 109 1.15 -22.94 -12.19
C LEU A 109 1.07 -21.99 -13.39
N PHE A 110 -0.09 -21.87 -14.02
CA PHE A 110 -0.32 -20.94 -15.12
C PHE A 110 0.01 -19.49 -14.72
N VAL A 111 -0.47 -19.03 -13.57
CA VAL A 111 -0.15 -17.70 -13.04
C VAL A 111 1.35 -17.53 -12.80
N VAL A 112 2.02 -18.50 -12.18
CA VAL A 112 3.47 -18.44 -11.91
C VAL A 112 4.28 -18.33 -13.20
N PHE A 113 3.95 -19.13 -14.23
CA PHE A 113 4.67 -19.10 -15.50
C PHE A 113 4.41 -17.82 -16.31
N GLU A 114 3.16 -17.33 -16.36
CA GLU A 114 2.84 -16.07 -17.04
C GLU A 114 3.42 -14.85 -16.32
N ALA A 115 3.36 -14.82 -14.98
CA ALA A 115 3.94 -13.74 -14.18
C ALA A 115 5.46 -13.63 -14.42
N ARG A 116 6.17 -14.77 -14.43
CA ARG A 116 7.62 -14.80 -14.66
C ARG A 116 8.00 -14.38 -16.08
N ARG A 117 7.16 -14.68 -17.10
CA ARG A 117 7.43 -14.24 -18.49
C ARG A 117 7.23 -12.74 -18.73
N ARG A 118 6.53 -12.03 -17.84
CA ARG A 118 6.19 -10.60 -18.03
C ARG A 118 6.95 -9.62 -17.14
N GLN A 119 7.57 -10.07 -16.05
CA GLN A 119 8.34 -9.18 -15.18
C GLN A 119 9.72 -8.87 -15.79
N ARG A 120 9.84 -7.73 -16.49
CA ARG A 120 11.15 -7.19 -16.90
C ARG A 120 11.92 -6.72 -15.67
N VAL A 121 13.25 -6.90 -15.65
CA VAL A 121 14.13 -6.33 -14.62
C VAL A 121 13.89 -4.83 -14.56
N ILE A 122 13.48 -4.31 -13.41
CA ILE A 122 13.31 -2.87 -13.19
C ILE A 122 14.72 -2.28 -13.13
N PRO A 123 15.14 -1.43 -14.09
CA PRO A 123 16.47 -0.85 -14.06
C PRO A 123 16.58 0.10 -12.85
N ILE A 124 17.68 -0.02 -12.11
CA ILE A 124 18.00 0.91 -11.02
C ILE A 124 18.38 2.24 -11.67
N LEU A 125 17.46 3.20 -11.68
CA LEU A 125 17.71 4.57 -12.12
C LEU A 125 18.65 5.25 -11.13
N ARG A 126 19.92 5.42 -11.50
CA ARG A 126 20.88 6.17 -10.68
C ARG A 126 20.42 7.63 -10.57
N PRO A 127 20.52 8.26 -9.39
CA PRO A 127 20.20 9.68 -9.27
C PRO A 127 21.10 10.51 -10.17
N LEU A 128 20.56 11.60 -10.72
CA LEU A 128 21.34 12.51 -11.56
C LEU A 128 22.52 13.06 -10.76
N PRO A 129 23.76 12.98 -11.28
CA PRO A 129 24.89 13.60 -10.61
C PRO A 129 24.70 15.12 -10.58
N ASN A 130 25.20 15.77 -9.53
CA ASN A 130 25.18 17.23 -9.44
C ASN A 130 26.14 17.81 -10.49
N THR A 131 25.60 18.15 -11.66
CA THR A 131 26.36 18.65 -12.81
C THR A 131 27.04 19.98 -12.53
N THR A 132 26.45 20.83 -11.69
CA THR A 132 27.06 22.09 -11.23
C THR A 132 28.34 21.83 -10.43
N LEU A 133 28.32 20.85 -9.52
CA LEU A 133 29.50 20.48 -8.75
C LEU A 133 30.60 19.89 -9.64
N LEU A 134 30.23 19.07 -10.62
CA LEU A 134 31.18 18.53 -11.60
C LEU A 134 31.81 19.65 -12.44
N PHE A 135 31.00 20.56 -12.98
CA PHE A 135 31.48 21.68 -13.76
C PHE A 135 32.44 22.59 -12.97
N THR A 136 32.06 22.97 -11.74
CA THR A 136 32.91 23.80 -10.88
C THR A 136 34.24 23.13 -10.56
N ARG A 137 34.27 21.81 -10.29
CA ARG A 137 35.50 21.05 -10.10
C ARG A 137 36.37 21.02 -11.36
N THR A 138 35.78 20.84 -12.53
CA THR A 138 36.51 20.84 -13.81
C THR A 138 37.16 22.20 -14.07
N VAL A 139 36.41 23.29 -13.92
CA VAL A 139 36.95 24.65 -14.09
C VAL A 139 38.07 24.90 -13.07
N ALA A 140 37.85 24.57 -11.79
CA ALA A 140 38.88 24.73 -10.75
C ALA A 140 40.15 23.90 -11.06
N GLY A 141 39.98 22.68 -11.61
CA GLY A 141 41.09 21.82 -12.03
C GLY A 141 41.91 22.44 -13.16
N LEU A 142 41.26 23.03 -14.18
CA LEU A 142 41.95 23.72 -15.28
C LEU A 142 42.81 24.89 -14.78
N TYR A 143 42.27 25.70 -13.88
CA TYR A 143 43.02 26.82 -13.28
C TYR A 143 44.19 26.36 -12.42
N ARG A 144 44.02 25.25 -11.68
CA ARG A 144 45.11 24.68 -10.87
C ARG A 144 46.20 24.06 -11.74
N GLN A 145 45.86 23.36 -12.82
CA GLN A 145 46.84 22.73 -13.71
C GLN A 145 47.66 23.76 -14.49
N GLY A 146 47.04 24.87 -14.90
CA GLY A 146 47.71 25.95 -15.63
C GLY A 146 48.67 26.80 -14.80
N SER A 147 48.71 26.62 -13.47
CA SER A 147 49.51 27.44 -12.51
C SER A 147 49.34 28.96 -12.68
N SER A 148 48.24 29.41 -13.31
CA SER A 148 47.99 30.80 -13.62
C SER A 148 47.09 31.43 -12.55
N HIS A 149 47.71 31.82 -11.44
CA HIS A 149 46.99 32.37 -10.29
C HIS A 149 46.73 33.88 -10.38
N ALA A 150 47.48 34.60 -11.24
CA ALA A 150 47.35 36.05 -11.41
C ALA A 150 45.93 36.48 -11.86
N PRO A 151 45.32 35.86 -12.90
CA PRO A 151 43.96 36.23 -13.35
C PRO A 151 42.89 35.97 -12.29
N ILE A 152 43.10 34.97 -11.42
CA ILE A 152 42.18 34.66 -10.31
C ILE A 152 42.31 35.72 -9.22
N ALA A 153 43.54 36.13 -8.90
CA ALA A 153 43.81 37.18 -7.93
C ALA A 153 43.21 38.52 -8.38
N GLU A 154 43.42 38.91 -9.65
CA GLU A 154 42.83 40.12 -10.24
C GLU A 154 41.29 40.12 -10.14
N LYS A 155 40.64 39.02 -10.52
CA LYS A 155 39.18 38.90 -10.40
C LYS A 155 38.72 39.00 -8.95
N LYS A 156 39.41 38.36 -8.00
CA LYS A 156 39.08 38.44 -6.57
C LYS A 156 39.23 39.86 -6.03
N ILE A 157 40.30 40.56 -6.41
CA ILE A 157 40.54 41.96 -6.04
C ILE A 157 39.44 42.84 -6.63
N GLY A 158 39.11 42.68 -7.92
CA GLY A 158 38.04 43.43 -8.57
C GLY A 158 36.69 43.24 -7.89
N LEU A 159 36.32 41.98 -7.58
CA LEU A 159 35.10 41.67 -6.83
C LEU A 159 35.09 42.28 -5.42
N PHE A 160 36.24 42.28 -4.75
CA PHE A 160 36.36 42.89 -3.43
C PHE A 160 36.22 44.42 -3.49
N LEU A 161 36.88 45.07 -4.45
CA LEU A 161 36.75 46.52 -4.67
C LEU A 161 35.30 46.87 -4.96
N GLU A 162 34.63 46.12 -5.85
CA GLU A 162 33.22 46.34 -6.17
C GLU A 162 32.33 46.15 -4.93
N HIS A 163 32.63 45.16 -4.10
CA HIS A 163 31.95 44.99 -2.83
C HIS A 163 32.14 46.19 -1.89
N LEU A 164 33.35 46.77 -1.81
CA LEU A 164 33.58 47.98 -1.02
C LEU A 164 32.82 49.18 -1.59
N ARG A 165 32.85 49.38 -2.92
CA ARG A 165 32.12 50.46 -3.60
C ARG A 165 30.62 50.40 -3.34
N THR A 166 30.04 49.20 -3.47
CA THR A 166 28.61 48.97 -3.25
C THR A 166 28.20 49.04 -1.79
N ARG A 167 28.99 48.47 -0.87
CA ARG A 167 28.70 48.46 0.58
C ARG A 167 28.86 49.83 1.23
N PHE A 168 29.87 50.60 0.84
CA PHE A 168 30.21 51.89 1.46
C PHE A 168 29.77 53.11 0.62
N HIS A 169 29.08 52.86 -0.50
CA HIS A 169 28.56 53.86 -1.44
C HIS A 169 29.63 54.81 -2.00
N GLU A 170 30.80 54.27 -2.34
CA GLU A 170 31.96 55.02 -2.85
C GLU A 170 32.28 54.57 -4.30
N PRO A 171 31.57 55.04 -5.33
CA PRO A 171 31.78 54.59 -6.71
C PRO A 171 33.18 54.91 -7.26
N GLY A 172 33.84 55.94 -6.72
CA GLY A 172 35.20 56.35 -7.08
C GLY A 172 36.30 55.85 -6.14
N LEU A 173 36.09 54.73 -5.44
CA LEU A 173 37.09 54.20 -4.49
C LEU A 173 38.41 53.86 -5.21
N ASP A 174 39.41 54.71 -5.00
CA ASP A 174 40.81 54.47 -5.34
C ASP A 174 41.59 54.19 -4.06
N LEU A 175 42.09 52.96 -3.91
CA LEU A 175 42.87 52.57 -2.74
C LEU A 175 44.27 53.21 -2.71
N ASN A 176 44.73 53.81 -3.81
CA ASN A 176 46.01 54.52 -3.83
C ASN A 176 45.92 55.91 -3.19
N ASP A 177 44.73 56.52 -3.17
CA ASP A 177 44.47 57.79 -2.50
C ASP A 177 44.47 57.64 -0.97
N ASP A 178 45.22 58.50 -0.30
CA ASP A 178 45.37 58.48 1.16
C ASP A 178 44.07 58.86 1.87
N ALA A 179 43.33 59.81 1.29
CA ALA A 179 42.05 60.25 1.83
C ALA A 179 40.97 59.16 1.68
N ALA A 180 41.01 58.37 0.60
CA ALA A 180 40.10 57.25 0.40
C ALA A 180 40.33 56.12 1.41
N ARG A 181 41.59 55.78 1.71
CA ARG A 181 41.93 54.79 2.75
C ARG A 181 41.51 55.26 4.16
N GLU A 182 41.50 56.57 4.40
CA GLU A 182 41.11 57.14 5.69
C GLU A 182 39.59 57.06 5.91
N ARG A 183 38.83 57.45 4.87
CA ARG A 183 37.38 57.27 4.86
C ARG A 183 37.01 55.79 5.00
N LEU A 184 37.75 54.89 4.37
CA LEU A 184 37.52 53.45 4.48
C LEU A 184 37.79 52.95 5.91
N ALA A 185 38.89 53.34 6.55
CA ALA A 185 39.20 53.00 7.94
C ALA A 185 38.10 53.47 8.90
N GLN A 186 37.65 54.72 8.75
CA GLN A 186 36.56 55.30 9.56
C GLN A 186 35.22 54.57 9.35
N LYS A 187 34.88 54.23 8.10
CA LYS A 187 33.62 53.53 7.77
C LYS A 187 33.62 52.05 8.18
N THR A 188 34.79 51.40 8.18
CA THR A 188 34.93 49.98 8.51
C THR A 188 35.25 49.73 9.98
N GLY A 189 35.68 50.74 10.73
CA GLY A 189 36.15 50.59 12.11
C GLY A 189 37.49 49.86 12.23
N ILE A 190 38.17 49.61 11.10
CA ILE A 190 39.46 48.91 11.05
C ILE A 190 40.59 49.93 11.21
N PRO A 191 41.63 49.64 12.02
CA PRO A 191 42.77 50.52 12.16
C PRO A 191 43.43 50.81 10.82
N ARG A 192 43.76 52.09 10.60
CA ARG A 192 44.46 52.54 9.40
C ARG A 192 45.68 51.69 8.97
N PRO A 193 46.58 51.25 9.88
CA PRO A 193 47.72 50.42 9.50
C PRO A 193 47.32 49.07 8.86
N ASP A 194 46.18 48.50 9.25
CA ASP A 194 45.69 47.23 8.71
C ASP A 194 45.09 47.41 7.32
N VAL A 195 44.41 48.54 7.08
CA VAL A 195 43.94 48.95 5.74
C VAL A 195 45.15 49.13 4.81
N ASP A 196 46.18 49.85 5.25
CA ASP A 196 47.39 50.06 4.45
C ASP A 196 48.17 48.76 4.20
N ALA A 197 48.19 47.83 5.15
CA ALA A 197 48.76 46.50 4.96
C ALA A 197 48.01 45.70 3.88
N LEU A 198 46.68 45.75 3.88
CA LEU A 198 45.86 45.09 2.86
C LEU A 198 46.11 45.71 1.47
N VAL A 199 46.11 47.04 1.36
CA VAL A 199 46.32 47.76 0.10
C VAL A 199 47.70 47.47 -0.48
N ARG A 200 48.76 47.51 0.35
CA ARG A 200 50.12 47.15 -0.09
C ARG A 200 50.17 45.75 -0.67
N ARG A 201 49.46 44.80 -0.05
CA ARG A 201 49.41 43.42 -0.52
C ARG A 201 48.64 43.26 -1.84
N ILE A 202 47.53 43.99 -1.99
CA ILE A 202 46.77 44.05 -3.23
C ILE A 202 47.66 44.61 -4.36
N ASN A 203 48.32 45.74 -4.13
CA ASN A 203 49.19 46.37 -5.11
C ASN A 203 50.38 45.49 -5.50
N PHE A 204 50.99 44.80 -4.53
CA PHE A 204 52.06 43.83 -4.77
C PHE A 204 51.61 42.71 -5.72
N LEU A 205 50.41 42.15 -5.51
CA LEU A 205 49.92 41.04 -6.33
C LEU A 205 49.43 41.47 -7.72
N LEU A 206 49.01 42.72 -7.88
CA LEU A 206 48.65 43.30 -9.19
C LEU A 206 49.89 43.63 -10.05
N THR A 207 51.04 43.86 -9.43
CA THR A 207 52.31 44.15 -10.14
C THR A 207 53.25 42.96 -10.22
N ALA A 208 52.97 41.87 -9.49
CA ALA A 208 53.80 40.67 -9.51
C ALA A 208 53.72 39.95 -10.87
N PRO A 209 54.86 39.61 -11.50
CA PRO A 209 54.89 38.90 -12.78
C PRO A 209 54.40 37.45 -12.70
N GLN A 210 54.46 36.85 -11.50
CA GLN A 210 53.94 35.52 -11.20
C GLN A 210 53.34 35.55 -9.80
N VAL A 211 52.18 34.92 -9.62
CA VAL A 211 51.49 34.78 -8.33
C VAL A 211 51.51 33.32 -7.95
N SER A 212 52.01 32.99 -6.75
CA SER A 212 52.00 31.60 -6.27
C SER A 212 50.66 31.22 -5.64
N ASP A 213 50.41 29.91 -5.50
CA ASP A 213 49.25 29.39 -4.76
C ASP A 213 49.21 29.93 -3.31
N ALA A 214 50.37 30.03 -2.66
CA ALA A 214 50.48 30.55 -1.29
C ALA A 214 50.09 32.04 -1.22
N ASP A 215 50.53 32.83 -2.19
CA ASP A 215 50.17 34.24 -2.30
C ASP A 215 48.67 34.44 -2.51
N LEU A 216 48.06 33.63 -3.38
CA LEU A 216 46.63 33.68 -3.65
C LEU A 216 45.79 33.26 -2.43
N LEU A 217 46.24 32.23 -1.70
CA LEU A 217 45.59 31.79 -0.47
C LEU A 217 45.67 32.86 0.61
N ALA A 218 46.82 33.51 0.73
CA ALA A 218 47.03 34.55 1.72
C ALA A 218 46.30 35.86 1.36
N LEU A 219 46.17 36.21 0.07
CA LEU A 219 45.26 37.26 -0.42
C LEU A 219 43.82 36.93 -0.02
N ASN A 220 43.35 35.72 -0.32
CA ASN A 220 41.99 35.31 0.01
C ASN A 220 41.70 35.39 1.51
N LYS A 221 42.67 34.99 2.34
CA LYS A 221 42.58 35.12 3.80
C LYS A 221 42.47 36.58 4.22
N ALA A 222 43.37 37.44 3.73
CA ALA A 222 43.36 38.87 4.06
C ALA A 222 42.05 39.57 3.65
N LEU A 223 41.53 39.27 2.44
CA LEU A 223 40.24 39.81 1.98
C LEU A 223 39.06 39.33 2.85
N ASN A 224 39.04 38.06 3.22
CA ASN A 224 37.97 37.51 4.06
C ASN A 224 38.03 38.03 5.50
N ASP A 225 39.23 38.15 6.06
CA ASP A 225 39.43 38.70 7.41
C ASP A 225 39.00 40.17 7.45
N PHE A 226 39.34 40.96 6.41
CA PHE A 226 38.84 42.32 6.26
C PHE A 226 37.32 42.36 6.16
N ARG A 227 36.68 41.52 5.34
CA ARG A 227 35.22 41.48 5.21
C ARG A 227 34.52 41.09 6.50
N LYS A 228 35.13 40.23 7.32
CA LYS A 228 34.60 39.86 8.65
C LYS A 228 34.74 40.99 9.65
N ALA A 229 35.87 41.71 9.63
CA ALA A 229 36.10 42.85 10.52
C ALA A 229 35.24 44.06 10.14
N ALA A 230 34.91 44.22 8.85
CA ALA A 230 34.07 45.28 8.32
C ALA A 230 32.55 44.95 8.26
N ALA A 231 32.15 43.75 8.74
CA ALA A 231 30.75 43.30 8.76
C ALA A 231 30.01 43.88 9.97
#